data_AF-A0A5E4P6Q6-F1
#
_entry.id   AF-A0A5E4P6Q6-F1
#
_cell.length_a   1.000
_cell.length_b   1.000
_cell.length_c   1.000
_cell.angle_alpha   90.00
_cell.angle_beta   90.00
_cell.angle_gamma   90.00
#
_symmetry.space_group_name_H-M   'P 1'
#
loop_
_entity.id
_entity.type
_entity.pdbx_description
1 polymer ?
#
loop_
_entity_poly.entity_id
_entity_poly.type
_entity_poly.pdbx_seq_one_letter_code
_entity_poly.pdbx_strand_id
1 'polypeptide(L)'
;MVSFNSGIPDPFLPAFAGLFAVPAAILSFKAAHASILPESKPADFHFGALALPNLLGTAIGTVADVFPGMGSAAQVALFASLILPLDAEKFLALAASVSSSHLIASFAFASSVGKARTGAAAAILETLGSVDLGSLALVAGAAIAATAISCAAVYFFSERIAREVRNLDQKTLSACILAILPLAALFTAGIPGLALLLVASLAGLLPILSGTKRVSLMGFILVPALLSSIQI
;
A
#
# COMPACT_ATOMS: atom_id res chain seq x y z
N MET A 1 3.49 10.07 -18.15
CA MET A 1 2.79 10.18 -16.85
C MET A 1 2.08 11.51 -16.82
N VAL A 2 0.79 11.55 -16.47
CA VAL A 2 0.08 12.82 -16.26
C VAL A 2 0.69 13.46 -15.03
N SER A 3 1.77 14.23 -15.26
CA SER A 3 2.08 15.33 -14.38
C SER A 3 0.84 16.18 -14.42
N PHE A 4 0.10 16.27 -13.31
CA PHE A 4 -0.75 17.44 -13.12
C PHE A 4 0.16 18.61 -13.48
N ASN A 5 -0.20 19.39 -14.50
CA ASN A 5 0.59 20.52 -15.00
C ASN A 5 0.58 21.67 -13.97
N SER A 6 0.91 21.35 -12.72
CA SER A 6 0.86 22.17 -11.52
C SER A 6 2.24 22.70 -11.15
N GLY A 7 3.28 22.35 -11.92
CA GLY A 7 4.67 22.77 -11.66
C GLY A 7 5.27 22.15 -10.40
N ILE A 8 4.64 21.12 -9.83
CA ILE A 8 5.11 20.45 -8.61
C ILE A 8 5.98 19.25 -9.00
N PRO A 9 7.26 19.19 -8.57
CA PRO A 9 8.06 17.98 -8.72
C PRO A 9 7.46 16.85 -7.88
N ASP A 10 7.30 15.66 -8.46
CA ASP A 10 6.77 14.45 -7.81
C ASP A 10 5.57 14.65 -6.84
N PRO A 11 4.39 15.04 -7.35
CA PRO A 11 3.22 15.37 -6.54
C PRO A 11 2.62 14.16 -5.81
N PHE A 12 3.00 12.94 -6.17
CA PHE A 12 2.41 11.72 -5.64
C PHE A 12 2.70 11.53 -4.16
N LEU A 13 3.96 11.71 -3.71
CA LEU A 13 4.30 11.53 -2.30
C LEU A 13 3.45 12.41 -1.37
N PRO A 14 3.40 13.75 -1.53
CA PRO A 14 2.58 14.61 -0.68
C PRO A 14 1.07 14.33 -0.82
N ALA A 15 0.58 14.01 -2.02
CA ALA A 15 -0.83 13.69 -2.22
C ALA A 15 -1.25 12.40 -1.50
N PHE A 16 -0.50 11.30 -1.67
CA PHE A 16 -0.78 10.02 -1.00
C PHE A 16 -0.60 10.11 0.51
N ALA A 17 0.46 10.79 0.96
CA ALA A 17 0.69 11.05 2.37
C ALA A 17 -0.49 11.81 3.00
N GLY A 18 -0.98 12.86 2.33
CA GLY A 18 -2.12 13.63 2.82
C GLY A 18 -3.43 12.84 2.77
N LEU A 19 -3.71 12.11 1.70
CA LEU A 19 -4.98 11.36 1.59
C LEU A 19 -5.07 10.18 2.57
N PHE A 20 -3.95 9.52 2.89
CA PHE A 20 -3.97 8.25 3.64
C PHE A 20 -3.16 8.26 4.93
N ALA A 21 -1.92 8.75 4.90
CA ALA A 21 -1.01 8.64 6.03
C ALA A 21 -1.33 9.65 7.14
N VAL A 22 -1.55 10.93 6.80
CA VAL A 22 -1.88 11.99 7.76
C VAL A 22 -3.19 11.69 8.51
N PRO A 23 -4.31 11.34 7.85
CA PRO A 23 -5.57 11.05 8.55
C PRO A 23 -5.46 9.78 9.40
N ALA A 24 -4.70 8.78 8.97
CA ALA A 24 -4.42 7.59 9.76
C ALA A 24 -3.62 7.94 11.03
N ALA A 25 -2.54 8.72 10.90
CA ALA A 25 -1.71 9.14 12.02
C ALA A 25 -2.49 10.02 13.02
N ILE A 26 -3.33 10.94 12.54
CA ILE A 26 -4.21 11.75 13.41
C ILE A 26 -5.19 10.86 14.19
N LEU A 27 -5.77 9.86 13.55
CA LEU A 27 -6.68 8.92 14.22
C LEU A 27 -5.95 8.06 15.24
N SER A 28 -4.78 7.54 14.90
CA SER A 28 -3.93 6.80 15.84
C SER A 28 -3.52 7.65 17.03
N PHE A 29 -3.20 8.93 16.82
CA PHE A 29 -2.89 9.87 17.88
C PHE A 29 -4.08 10.12 18.82
N LYS A 30 -5.30 10.25 18.27
CA LYS A 30 -6.53 10.43 19.07
C LYS A 30 -6.94 9.15 19.81
N ALA A 31 -6.78 7.99 19.18
CA ALA A 31 -7.14 6.69 19.74
C ALA A 31 -6.13 6.16 20.79
N ALA A 32 -4.98 6.81 20.93
CA ALA A 32 -3.87 6.36 21.78
C ALA A 32 -4.23 6.19 23.28
N HIS A 33 -5.34 6.77 23.75
CA HIS A 33 -5.81 6.56 25.13
C HIS A 33 -6.55 5.23 25.34
N ALA A 34 -6.95 4.52 24.28
CA ALA A 34 -7.80 3.32 24.36
C ALA A 34 -7.08 2.00 24.05
N SER A 35 -5.87 2.02 23.48
CA SER A 35 -5.23 0.83 22.94
C SER A 35 -4.19 0.23 23.90
N ILE A 36 -4.66 -0.53 24.90
CA ILE A 36 -3.83 -1.64 25.39
C ILE A 36 -3.94 -2.70 24.30
N LEU A 37 -2.87 -2.90 23.53
CA LEU A 37 -2.80 -4.01 22.56
C LEU A 37 -3.18 -5.30 23.30
N PRO A 38 -4.21 -6.04 22.84
CA PRO A 38 -4.60 -7.29 23.48
C PRO A 38 -3.39 -8.23 23.50
N GLU A 39 -3.25 -8.97 24.60
CA GLU A 39 -2.15 -9.90 24.80
C GLU A 39 -2.11 -10.89 23.63
N SER A 40 -0.92 -11.04 23.03
CA SER A 40 -0.69 -11.95 21.90
C SER A 40 -0.97 -13.37 22.36
N LYS A 41 -2.18 -13.87 22.09
CA LYS A 41 -2.47 -15.30 22.26
C LYS A 41 -1.67 -16.08 21.21
N PRO A 42 -1.12 -17.25 21.55
CA PRO A 42 -0.59 -18.15 20.52
C PRO A 42 -1.72 -18.42 19.53
N ALA A 43 -1.48 -18.10 18.26
CA ALA A 43 -2.48 -18.27 17.21
C ALA A 43 -2.62 -19.76 16.88
N ASP A 44 -3.84 -20.29 17.02
CA ASP A 44 -4.19 -21.62 16.49
C ASP A 44 -4.20 -21.53 14.96
N PHE A 45 -3.08 -21.89 14.34
CA PHE A 45 -2.87 -21.67 12.90
C PHE A 45 -3.57 -22.75 12.06
N HIS A 46 -4.77 -22.44 11.55
CA HIS A 46 -5.52 -23.34 10.69
C HIS A 46 -5.16 -23.13 9.20
N PHE A 47 -4.09 -23.77 8.74
CA PHE A 47 -3.63 -23.71 7.34
C PHE A 47 -4.75 -23.93 6.29
N GLY A 48 -5.65 -24.88 6.54
CA GLY A 48 -6.73 -25.21 5.61
C GLY A 48 -7.74 -24.08 5.39
N ALA A 49 -8.03 -23.28 6.43
CA ALA A 49 -8.98 -22.18 6.35
C ALA A 49 -8.41 -20.95 5.59
N LEU A 50 -7.08 -20.84 5.51
CA LEU A 50 -6.38 -19.72 4.87
C LEU A 50 -5.97 -20.03 3.43
N ALA A 51 -5.98 -21.30 3.00
CA ALA A 51 -5.61 -21.70 1.65
C ALA A 51 -6.48 -21.02 0.56
N LEU A 52 -7.80 -20.99 0.76
CA LEU A 52 -8.72 -20.36 -0.19
C LEU A 52 -8.52 -18.82 -0.28
N PRO A 53 -8.49 -18.06 0.84
CA PRO A 53 -8.14 -16.63 0.82
C PRO A 53 -6.79 -16.34 0.16
N ASN A 54 -5.77 -17.19 0.36
CA ASN A 54 -4.47 -17.01 -0.26
C ASN A 54 -4.50 -17.24 -1.76
N LEU A 55 -5.20 -18.29 -2.23
CA LEU A 55 -5.37 -18.56 -3.64
C LEU A 55 -6.16 -17.45 -4.34
N LEU A 56 -7.27 -17.03 -3.73
CA LEU A 56 -8.07 -15.90 -4.21
C LEU A 56 -7.26 -14.61 -4.20
N GLY A 57 -6.53 -14.31 -3.13
CA GLY A 57 -5.68 -13.13 -3.03
C GLY A 57 -4.60 -13.10 -4.10
N THR A 58 -3.98 -14.26 -4.38
CA THR A 58 -3.01 -14.38 -5.47
C THR A 58 -3.65 -14.03 -6.81
N ALA A 59 -4.79 -14.66 -7.15
CA ALA A 59 -5.49 -14.44 -8.41
C ALA A 59 -6.06 -13.01 -8.55
N ILE A 60 -6.64 -12.46 -7.48
CA ILE A 60 -7.15 -11.09 -7.46
C ILE A 60 -5.98 -10.11 -7.60
N GLY A 61 -4.84 -10.35 -6.95
CA GLY A 61 -3.66 -9.50 -7.03
C GLY A 61 -3.05 -9.46 -8.43
N THR A 62 -2.95 -10.61 -9.11
CA THR A 62 -2.45 -10.64 -10.50
C THR A 62 -3.38 -9.91 -11.46
N VAL A 63 -4.70 -10.05 -11.28
CA VAL A 63 -5.71 -9.36 -12.09
C VAL A 63 -5.77 -7.85 -11.76
N ALA A 64 -5.57 -7.47 -10.49
CA ALA A 64 -5.59 -6.09 -10.04
C ALA A 64 -4.56 -5.22 -10.77
N ASP A 65 -3.39 -5.78 -11.11
CA ASP A 65 -2.36 -5.06 -11.87
C ASP A 65 -2.80 -4.63 -13.26
N VAL A 66 -3.83 -5.28 -13.84
CA VAL A 66 -4.43 -4.88 -15.12
C VAL A 66 -5.22 -3.57 -15.00
N PHE A 67 -5.72 -3.24 -13.81
CA PHE A 67 -6.53 -2.04 -13.56
C PHE A 67 -5.68 -0.83 -13.14
N PRO A 68 -5.82 0.31 -13.83
CA PRO A 68 -5.05 1.50 -13.49
C PRO A 68 -5.47 2.03 -12.12
N GLY A 69 -4.49 2.36 -11.26
CA GLY A 69 -4.73 2.92 -9.93
C GLY A 69 -4.94 1.90 -8.80
N MET A 70 -4.88 0.59 -9.06
CA MET A 70 -4.94 -0.46 -8.03
C MET A 70 -3.53 -0.84 -7.54
N GLY A 71 -2.86 0.09 -6.85
CA GLY A 71 -1.45 -0.05 -6.45
C GLY A 71 -1.20 -0.52 -5.01
N SER A 72 -2.23 -0.72 -4.19
CA SER A 72 -2.06 -1.14 -2.79
C SER A 72 -2.83 -2.42 -2.50
N ALA A 73 -2.12 -3.42 -1.96
CA ALA A 73 -2.71 -4.69 -1.57
C ALA A 73 -3.89 -4.54 -0.58
N ALA A 74 -3.81 -3.57 0.34
CA ALA A 74 -4.90 -3.29 1.28
C ALA A 74 -6.17 -2.78 0.57
N GLN A 75 -6.02 -2.01 -0.52
CA GLN A 75 -7.17 -1.54 -1.31
C GLN A 75 -7.84 -2.71 -2.02
N VAL A 76 -7.04 -3.56 -2.67
CA VAL A 76 -7.52 -4.75 -3.37
C VAL A 76 -8.22 -5.70 -2.39
N ALA A 77 -7.66 -5.89 -1.20
CA ALA A 77 -8.27 -6.70 -0.14
C ALA A 77 -9.59 -6.10 0.39
N LEU A 78 -9.67 -4.77 0.53
CA LEU A 78 -10.93 -4.09 0.90
C LEU A 78 -12.01 -4.20 -0.17
N PHE A 79 -11.64 -4.18 -1.45
CA PHE A 79 -12.60 -4.46 -2.53
C PHE A 79 -13.05 -5.92 -2.49
N ALA A 80 -12.12 -6.86 -2.31
CA ALA A 80 -12.43 -8.27 -2.17
C ALA A 80 -13.37 -8.54 -0.98
N SER A 81 -13.21 -7.83 0.14
CA SER A 81 -14.07 -7.97 1.33
C SER A 81 -15.50 -7.47 1.14
N LEU A 82 -15.81 -6.78 0.04
CA LEU A 82 -17.20 -6.42 -0.30
C LEU A 82 -17.99 -7.61 -0.84
N ILE A 83 -17.29 -8.62 -1.38
CA ILE A 83 -17.86 -9.78 -2.06
C ILE A 83 -17.60 -11.05 -1.25
N LEU A 84 -16.43 -11.13 -0.59
CA LEU A 84 -16.01 -12.27 0.21
C LEU A 84 -16.25 -11.98 1.70
N PRO A 85 -16.82 -12.94 2.45
CA PRO A 85 -16.90 -12.85 3.91
C PRO A 85 -15.50 -13.10 4.51
N LEU A 86 -14.78 -12.01 4.79
CA LEU A 86 -13.44 -12.05 5.36
C LEU A 86 -13.48 -11.63 6.84
N ASP A 87 -13.07 -12.53 7.71
CA ASP A 87 -12.66 -12.17 9.07
C ASP A 87 -11.27 -11.53 9.05
N ALA A 88 -10.78 -11.07 10.20
CA ALA A 88 -9.50 -10.36 10.28
C ALA A 88 -8.32 -11.22 9.78
N GLU A 89 -8.30 -12.51 10.08
CA GLU A 89 -7.25 -13.44 9.67
C GLU A 89 -7.28 -13.68 8.15
N LYS A 90 -8.46 -13.98 7.58
CA LYS A 90 -8.62 -14.18 6.13
C LYS A 90 -8.35 -12.89 5.36
N PHE A 91 -8.73 -11.74 5.90
CA PHE A 91 -8.42 -10.44 5.29
C PHE A 91 -6.91 -10.22 5.23
N LEU A 92 -6.19 -10.50 6.31
CA LEU A 92 -4.74 -10.35 6.36
C LEU A 92 -4.04 -11.34 5.43
N ALA A 93 -4.47 -12.59 5.40
CA ALA A 93 -3.95 -13.62 4.49
C ALA A 93 -4.17 -13.23 3.01
N LEU A 94 -5.37 -12.75 2.67
CA LEU A 94 -5.69 -12.28 1.33
C LEU A 94 -4.83 -11.05 0.96
N ALA A 95 -4.71 -10.05 1.85
CA ALA A 95 -3.90 -8.86 1.60
C ALA A 95 -2.41 -9.21 1.43
N ALA A 96 -1.86 -10.12 2.23
CA ALA A 96 -0.49 -10.59 2.12
C ALA A 96 -0.24 -11.32 0.79
N SER A 97 -1.17 -12.18 0.38
CA SER A 97 -1.12 -12.89 -0.90
C SER A 97 -1.23 -11.94 -2.09
N VAL A 98 -2.12 -10.94 -2.03
CA VAL A 98 -2.19 -9.88 -3.04
C VAL A 98 -0.85 -9.14 -3.13
N SER A 99 -0.29 -8.72 -2.00
CA SER A 99 0.97 -7.96 -2.02
C SER A 99 2.11 -8.76 -2.64
N SER A 100 2.16 -10.06 -2.36
CA SER A 100 3.20 -10.95 -2.89
C SER A 100 3.03 -11.18 -4.38
N SER A 101 1.79 -11.44 -4.85
CA SER A 101 1.52 -11.63 -6.29
C SER A 101 1.70 -10.34 -7.09
N HIS A 102 1.36 -9.19 -6.49
CA HIS A 102 1.51 -7.86 -7.07
C HIS A 102 2.97 -7.52 -7.41
N LEU A 103 3.94 -7.93 -6.60
CA LEU A 103 5.36 -7.69 -6.89
C LEU A 103 5.78 -8.28 -8.25
N ILE A 104 5.30 -9.49 -8.56
CA ILE A 104 5.64 -10.20 -9.79
C ILE A 104 4.76 -9.71 -10.95
N ALA A 105 3.45 -9.64 -10.73
CA ALA A 105 2.48 -9.26 -11.76
C ALA A 105 2.65 -7.82 -12.23
N SER A 106 2.92 -6.88 -11.32
CA SER A 106 3.16 -5.48 -11.67
C SER A 106 4.36 -5.32 -12.60
N PHE A 107 5.43 -6.10 -12.37
CA PHE A 107 6.59 -6.10 -13.25
C PHE A 107 6.30 -6.76 -14.60
N ALA A 108 5.64 -7.92 -14.61
CA ALA A 108 5.23 -8.60 -15.84
C ALA A 108 4.29 -7.75 -16.72
N PHE A 109 3.41 -6.98 -16.09
CA PHE A 109 2.52 -6.05 -16.78
C PHE A 109 3.31 -4.85 -17.30
N ALA A 110 4.20 -4.29 -16.48
CA ALA A 110 5.07 -3.19 -16.87
C ALA A 110 5.94 -3.54 -18.09
N SER A 111 6.46 -4.77 -18.15
CA SER A 111 7.27 -5.25 -19.27
C SER A 111 6.47 -5.44 -20.55
N SER A 112 5.20 -5.85 -20.44
CA SER A 112 4.35 -6.12 -21.61
C SER A 112 3.71 -4.85 -22.18
N VAL A 113 3.33 -3.90 -21.30
CA VAL A 113 2.58 -2.68 -21.67
C VAL A 113 3.50 -1.44 -21.73
N GLY A 114 4.75 -1.55 -21.27
CA GLY A 114 5.73 -0.45 -21.22
C GLY A 114 5.37 0.63 -20.21
N LYS A 115 4.41 0.37 -19.30
CA LYS A 115 3.94 1.33 -18.30
C LYS A 115 4.01 0.70 -16.91
N ALA A 116 4.93 1.18 -16.09
CA ALA A 116 5.02 0.78 -14.70
C ALA A 116 3.85 1.33 -13.86
N ARG A 117 3.34 0.50 -12.96
CA ARG A 117 2.19 0.82 -12.08
C ARG A 117 2.55 0.88 -10.60
N THR A 118 3.72 0.36 -10.25
CA THR A 118 4.31 0.46 -8.92
C THR A 118 5.65 1.17 -9.00
N GLY A 119 6.07 1.80 -7.90
CA GLY A 119 7.38 2.45 -7.82
C GLY A 119 8.53 1.45 -8.03
N ALA A 120 8.39 0.22 -7.50
CA ALA A 120 9.37 -0.85 -7.71
C ALA A 120 9.47 -1.23 -9.19
N ALA A 121 8.35 -1.49 -9.88
CA ALA A 121 8.38 -1.80 -11.30
C ALA A 121 8.91 -0.64 -12.14
N ALA A 122 8.64 0.62 -11.76
CA ALA A 122 9.15 1.80 -12.44
C ALA A 122 10.68 1.90 -12.34
N ALA A 123 11.22 1.74 -11.13
CA ALA A 123 12.66 1.75 -10.90
C ALA A 123 13.38 0.62 -11.64
N ILE A 124 12.80 -0.59 -11.63
CA ILE A 124 13.36 -1.73 -12.36
C ILE A 124 13.33 -1.48 -13.87
N LEU A 125 12.22 -0.96 -14.41
CA LEU A 125 12.09 -0.65 -15.84
C LEU A 125 13.08 0.44 -16.29
N GLU A 126 13.27 1.47 -15.46
CA GLU A 126 14.26 2.54 -15.69
C GLU A 126 15.69 2.01 -15.64
N THR A 127 15.98 1.08 -14.74
CA THR A 127 17.33 0.52 -14.56
C THR A 127 17.69 -0.49 -15.65
N LEU A 128 16.76 -1.38 -16.02
CA LEU A 128 17.04 -2.44 -17.01
C LEU A 128 16.82 -1.97 -18.46
N GLY A 129 16.00 -0.96 -18.69
CA GLY A 129 15.72 -0.40 -20.01
C GLY A 129 14.87 -1.31 -20.91
N SER A 130 15.35 -2.51 -21.22
CA SER A 130 14.62 -3.55 -21.96
C SER A 130 14.35 -4.76 -21.07
N VAL A 131 13.19 -5.38 -21.28
CA VAL A 131 12.76 -6.53 -20.50
C VAL A 131 12.71 -7.76 -21.39
N ASP A 132 13.45 -8.79 -21.00
CA ASP A 132 13.43 -10.13 -21.58
C ASP A 132 12.92 -11.17 -20.56
N LEU A 133 12.55 -12.37 -21.02
CA LEU A 133 12.18 -13.51 -20.18
C LEU A 133 13.20 -13.79 -19.07
N GLY A 134 14.50 -13.61 -19.34
CA GLY A 134 15.54 -13.75 -18.32
C GLY A 134 15.41 -12.75 -17.17
N SER A 135 15.12 -11.48 -17.48
CA SER A 135 14.92 -10.44 -16.46
C SER A 135 13.63 -10.65 -15.66
N LEU A 136 12.58 -11.15 -16.30
CA LEU A 136 11.34 -11.53 -15.61
C LEU A 136 11.57 -12.68 -14.63
N ALA A 137 12.31 -13.71 -15.04
CA ALA A 137 12.68 -14.82 -14.16
C ALA A 137 13.52 -14.35 -12.97
N LEU A 138 14.45 -13.41 -13.19
CA LEU A 138 15.26 -12.82 -12.12
C LEU A 138 14.41 -12.04 -11.12
N VAL A 139 13.51 -11.17 -11.59
CA VAL A 139 12.62 -10.40 -10.70
C VAL A 139 11.66 -11.32 -9.94
N ALA A 140 11.10 -12.33 -10.61
CA ALA A 140 10.26 -13.32 -9.95
C ALA A 140 11.03 -14.10 -8.87
N GLY A 141 12.25 -14.56 -9.18
CA GLY A 141 13.12 -15.24 -8.22
C GLY A 141 13.48 -14.36 -7.02
N ALA A 142 13.82 -13.09 -7.27
CA ALA A 142 14.11 -12.11 -6.23
C ALA A 142 12.88 -11.82 -5.36
N ALA A 143 11.69 -11.69 -5.95
CA ALA A 143 10.44 -11.47 -5.22
C ALA A 143 10.08 -12.67 -4.34
N ILE A 144 10.24 -13.90 -4.84
CA ILE A 144 10.02 -15.12 -4.06
C ILE A 144 11.02 -15.20 -2.90
N ALA A 145 12.31 -14.96 -3.16
CA ALA A 145 13.35 -14.95 -2.14
C ALA A 145 13.08 -13.88 -1.07
N ALA A 146 12.73 -12.66 -1.47
CA ALA A 146 12.38 -11.57 -0.56
C ALA A 146 11.15 -11.92 0.30
N THR A 147 10.13 -12.54 -0.29
CA THR A 147 8.94 -12.99 0.44
C THR A 147 9.28 -14.09 1.44
N ALA A 148 10.12 -15.06 1.07
CA ALA A 148 10.58 -16.12 1.96
C ALA A 148 11.41 -15.57 3.14
N ILE A 149 12.35 -14.66 2.86
CA ILE A 149 13.15 -13.97 3.88
C ILE A 149 12.26 -13.14 4.80
N SER A 150 11.28 -12.41 4.25
CA SER A 150 10.32 -11.63 5.03
C SER A 150 9.47 -12.52 5.94
N CYS A 151 9.02 -13.68 5.44
CA CYS A 151 8.26 -14.65 6.23
C CYS A 151 9.09 -15.20 7.39
N ALA A 152 10.33 -15.62 7.12
CA ALA A 152 11.25 -16.08 8.15
C ALA A 152 11.55 -14.98 9.18
N ALA A 153 11.82 -13.75 8.73
CA ALA A 153 12.07 -12.62 9.61
C ALA A 153 10.86 -12.33 10.52
N VAL A 154 9.65 -12.28 9.98
CA VAL A 154 8.44 -12.08 10.79
C VAL A 154 8.27 -13.22 11.78
N TYR A 155 8.49 -14.48 11.39
CA TYR A 155 8.39 -15.61 12.30
C TYR A 155 9.35 -15.48 13.50
N PHE A 156 10.64 -15.23 13.24
CA PHE A 156 11.66 -15.11 14.30
C PHE A 156 11.54 -13.85 15.15
N PHE A 157 11.11 -12.73 14.57
CA PHE A 157 11.06 -11.44 15.26
C PHE A 157 9.66 -11.07 15.76
N SER A 158 8.62 -11.86 15.47
CA SER A 158 7.21 -11.56 15.82
C SER A 158 7.02 -11.21 17.29
N GLU A 159 7.47 -12.08 18.21
CA GLU A 159 7.33 -11.86 19.66
C GLU A 159 8.08 -10.63 20.14
N ARG A 160 9.28 -10.40 19.58
CA ARG A 160 10.11 -9.24 19.92
C ARG A 160 9.43 -7.96 19.44
N ILE A 161 8.99 -7.93 18.19
CA ILE A 161 8.26 -6.81 17.58
C ILE A 161 6.99 -6.54 18.38
N ALA A 162 6.20 -7.57 18.71
CA ALA A 162 4.97 -7.41 19.49
C ALA A 162 5.22 -6.78 20.86
N ARG A 163 6.31 -7.19 21.54
CA ARG A 163 6.71 -6.63 22.84
C ARG A 163 7.16 -5.18 22.74
N GLU A 164 8.00 -4.87 21.77
CA GLU A 164 8.49 -3.50 21.54
C GLU A 164 7.32 -2.57 21.17
N VAL A 165 6.48 -2.99 20.22
CA VAL A 165 5.31 -2.20 19.77
C VAL A 165 4.32 -1.96 20.92
N ARG A 166 4.17 -2.90 21.86
CA ARG A 166 3.35 -2.70 23.07
C ARG A 166 3.90 -1.60 23.99
N ASN A 167 5.22 -1.43 24.05
CA ASN A 167 5.88 -0.44 24.89
C ASN A 167 6.04 0.92 24.19
N LEU A 168 5.81 0.99 22.88
CA LEU A 168 5.83 2.24 22.14
C LEU A 168 4.61 3.08 22.48
N ASP A 169 4.86 4.32 22.89
CA ASP A 169 3.79 5.30 23.01
C ASP A 169 3.26 5.64 21.61
N GLN A 170 2.02 5.20 21.35
CA GLN A 170 1.33 5.41 20.07
C GLN A 170 1.22 6.90 19.72
N LYS A 171 1.20 7.80 20.72
CA LYS A 171 1.24 9.25 20.48
C LYS A 171 2.58 9.69 19.94
N THR A 172 3.68 9.28 20.58
CA THR A 172 5.04 9.59 20.13
C THR A 172 5.27 9.08 18.71
N LEU A 173 4.85 7.84 18.40
CA LEU A 173 4.97 7.29 17.05
C LEU A 173 4.17 8.09 16.01
N SER A 174 2.90 8.40 16.33
CA SER A 174 2.04 9.17 15.43
C SER A 174 2.54 10.60 15.24
N ALA A 175 3.10 11.23 16.28
CA ALA A 175 3.71 12.55 16.21
C ALA A 175 4.98 12.55 15.34
N CYS A 176 5.83 11.53 15.46
CA CYS A 176 6.99 11.36 14.59
C CYS A 176 6.58 11.23 13.11
N ILE A 177 5.54 10.44 12.81
CA ILE A 177 5.01 10.31 11.44
C ILE A 177 4.49 11.66 10.95
N LEU A 178 3.73 12.40 11.76
CA LEU A 178 3.23 13.72 11.38
C LEU A 178 4.33 14.77 11.19
N ALA A 179 5.48 14.60 11.84
CA ALA A 179 6.65 15.45 11.64
C ALA A 179 7.46 15.08 10.39
N ILE A 180 7.58 13.79 10.07
CA ILE A 180 8.41 13.32 8.95
C ILE A 180 7.74 13.52 7.59
N LEU A 181 6.40 13.45 7.51
CA LEU A 181 5.67 13.59 6.26
C LEU A 181 5.82 14.98 5.61
N PRO A 182 5.72 16.11 6.33
CA PRO A 182 6.03 17.44 5.79
C PRO A 182 7.47 17.57 5.31
N LEU A 183 8.43 17.01 6.05
CA LEU A 183 9.84 17.02 5.66
C LEU A 183 10.02 16.26 4.33
N ALA A 184 9.48 15.05 4.23
CA ALA A 184 9.53 14.27 3.00
C ALA A 184 8.87 15.01 1.82
N ALA A 185 7.70 15.63 2.04
CA ALA A 185 7.02 16.44 1.03
C ALA A 185 7.86 17.65 0.58
N LEU A 186 8.56 18.31 1.50
CA LEU A 186 9.45 19.42 1.18
C LEU A 186 10.67 18.97 0.36
N PHE A 187 11.25 17.82 0.70
CA PHE A 187 12.41 17.28 -0.02
C PHE A 187 12.05 16.81 -1.44
N THR A 188 10.89 16.18 -1.65
CA THR A 188 10.52 15.67 -2.97
C THR A 188 9.84 16.71 -3.85
N ALA A 189 8.95 17.51 -3.27
CA ALA A 189 8.04 18.37 -4.00
C ALA A 189 8.20 19.88 -3.69
N GLY A 190 9.13 20.23 -2.80
CA GLY A 190 9.38 21.61 -2.39
C GLY A 190 8.23 22.24 -1.60
N ILE A 191 8.22 23.58 -1.56
CA ILE A 191 7.16 24.37 -0.93
C ILE A 191 5.76 24.04 -1.48
N PRO A 192 5.52 23.90 -2.80
CA PRO A 192 4.18 23.58 -3.28
C PRO A 192 3.74 22.16 -2.89
N GLY A 193 4.69 21.25 -2.63
CA GLY A 193 4.42 19.94 -2.03
C GLY A 193 3.76 20.01 -0.65
N LEU A 194 4.13 20.99 0.18
CA LEU A 194 3.50 21.21 1.48
C LEU A 194 2.05 21.68 1.35
N ALA A 195 1.77 22.58 0.41
CA ALA A 195 0.41 23.03 0.14
C ALA A 195 -0.47 21.87 -0.35
N LEU A 196 0.08 21.04 -1.26
CA LEU A 196 -0.59 19.84 -1.72
C LEU A 196 -0.84 18.84 -0.59
N LEU A 197 0.15 18.60 0.28
CA LEU A 197 0.01 17.74 1.46
C LEU A 197 -1.14 18.23 2.36
N LEU A 198 -1.24 19.53 2.61
CA LEU A 198 -2.32 20.11 3.42
C LEU A 198 -3.70 19.89 2.79
N VAL A 199 -3.87 20.23 1.50
CA VAL A 199 -5.15 20.06 0.80
C VAL A 199 -5.54 18.58 0.75
N ALA A 200 -4.58 17.70 0.45
CA ALA A 200 -4.78 16.26 0.45
C ALA A 200 -5.13 15.73 1.85
N SER A 201 -4.55 16.28 2.91
CA SER A 201 -4.86 15.93 4.31
C SER A 201 -6.30 16.29 4.68
N LEU A 202 -6.77 17.47 4.29
CA LEU A 202 -8.15 17.89 4.50
C LEU A 202 -9.11 16.96 3.75
N ALA A 203 -8.82 16.66 2.48
CA ALA A 203 -9.61 15.72 1.70
C ALA A 203 -9.61 14.31 2.32
N GLY A 204 -8.45 13.84 2.80
CA GLY A 204 -8.29 12.54 3.45
C GLY A 204 -9.03 12.40 4.78
N LEU A 205 -9.32 13.51 5.45
CA LEU A 205 -10.13 13.55 6.67
C LEU A 205 -11.64 13.50 6.39
N LEU A 206 -12.10 13.87 5.19
CA LEU A 206 -13.52 13.91 4.85
C LEU A 206 -14.25 12.57 5.04
N PRO A 207 -13.73 11.40 4.59
CA PRO A 207 -14.43 10.14 4.79
C PRO A 207 -14.56 9.77 6.26
N ILE A 208 -13.56 10.11 7.07
CA ILE A 208 -13.55 9.85 8.50
C ILE A 208 -14.64 10.67 9.20
N LEU A 209 -14.77 11.95 8.84
CA LEU A 209 -15.78 12.85 9.43
C LEU A 209 -17.20 12.55 8.95
N SER A 210 -17.34 12.11 7.69
CA SER A 210 -18.64 11.76 7.08
C SER A 210 -19.09 10.32 7.34
N GLY A 211 -18.27 9.50 7.99
CA GLY A 211 -18.55 8.07 8.22
C GLY A 211 -18.54 7.22 6.94
N THR A 212 -18.00 7.73 5.83
CA THR A 212 -17.89 6.99 4.57
C THR A 212 -16.62 6.13 4.52
N LYS A 213 -16.62 5.10 3.68
CA LYS A 213 -15.45 4.20 3.54
C LYS A 213 -14.29 4.97 2.90
N ARG A 214 -13.07 4.81 3.43
CA ARG A 214 -11.84 5.43 2.87
C ARG A 214 -11.55 5.04 1.41
N VAL A 215 -12.16 3.95 0.93
CA VAL A 215 -12.11 3.52 -0.47
C VAL A 215 -12.57 4.64 -1.42
N SER A 216 -13.46 5.53 -1.00
CA SER A 216 -13.90 6.68 -1.81
C SER A 216 -12.78 7.64 -2.19
N LEU A 217 -11.71 7.74 -1.40
CA LEU A 217 -10.53 8.57 -1.73
C LEU A 217 -9.73 8.02 -2.91
N MET A 218 -9.91 6.74 -3.26
CA MET A 218 -9.22 6.11 -4.39
C MET A 218 -9.62 6.71 -5.74
N GLY A 219 -10.80 7.36 -5.81
CA GLY A 219 -11.21 8.09 -7.00
C GLY A 219 -10.18 9.13 -7.45
N PHE A 220 -9.39 9.69 -6.52
CA PHE A 220 -8.33 10.65 -6.85
C PHE A 220 -7.28 10.10 -7.83
N ILE A 221 -6.99 8.79 -7.77
CA ILE A 221 -6.03 8.15 -8.68
C ILE A 221 -6.75 7.44 -9.81
N LEU A 222 -7.85 6.75 -9.48
CA LEU A 222 -8.58 5.92 -10.44
C LEU A 222 -9.14 6.77 -11.59
N VAL A 223 -9.71 7.94 -11.29
CA VAL A 223 -10.34 8.80 -12.30
C VAL A 223 -9.29 9.36 -13.28
N PRO A 224 -8.19 10.01 -12.85
CA PRO A 224 -7.14 10.45 -13.78
C PRO A 224 -6.48 9.30 -14.53
N ALA A 225 -6.25 8.16 -13.87
CA ALA A 225 -5.58 7.04 -14.51
C ALA A 225 -6.45 6.40 -15.60
N LEU A 226 -7.77 6.27 -15.37
CA LEU A 226 -8.72 5.81 -16.39
C LEU A 226 -8.82 6.79 -17.57
N LEU A 227 -8.95 8.09 -17.31
CA LEU A 227 -8.96 9.13 -18.34
C LEU A 227 -7.69 9.07 -19.21
N SER A 228 -6.51 8.96 -18.58
CA SER A 228 -5.23 8.85 -19.30
C SER A 228 -5.08 7.54 -20.08
N SER A 229 -5.76 6.48 -19.67
CA SER A 229 -5.74 5.19 -20.37
C SER A 229 -6.66 5.16 -21.59
N ILE A 230 -7.69 6.02 -21.61
CA ILE A 230 -8.63 6.17 -22.74
C ILE A 230 -8.05 7.11 -23.81
N GLN A 231 -7.20 8.07 -23.44
CA GLN A 231 -6.50 8.97 -24.36
C GLN A 231 -5.32 8.31 -25.10
N ILE A 232 -5.52 7.09 -25.62
CA ILE A 232 -4.66 6.52 -26.66
C ILE A 232 -4.72 7.40 -27.89
#